data_AF-A0A2A5JQJ1-F1
#
_entry.id   AF-A0A2A5JQJ1-F1
#
_cell.length_a   1.000
_cell.length_b   1.000
_cell.length_c   1.000
_cell.angle_alpha   90.00
_cell.angle_beta   90.00
_cell.angle_gamma   90.00
#
_symmetry.space_group_name_H-M   'P 1'
#
loop_
_entity.id
_entity.type
_entity.pdbx_description
1 polymer ?
#
loop_
_entity_poly.entity_id
_entity_poly.type
_entity_poly.pdbx_seq_one_letter_code
_entity_poly.pdbx_strand_id
1 'polypeptide(L)'
;MVRTLVILVAYLLLIAGCSYTETDLHTRLKQQFIDNFKRHEIPAQAVLVKHQQTLLFANAKGSYAVDNAANIQLSSVFPIFSITKLFTNTLIMQLHEEGKIDITKPASHYLTNLPHSWHKIPISAFLSHTSGVPEYFEMKQEQLVVPQSVEQVFTLLASEPLLFPPNTQTRYTQTNYLVVGALLETVTKTDYQQLVHQRIIEPLNLTHTRFGREEVNNQKTVAAYLPNSQSGYLQNNIQFPRYAIVHSDAYSNVQDLSRFLSALMEGELVSRSVLSDWWQPHPLENDSTSYFANGWEFGNTGDWKTVGHDGGALSRVRIVFKPDFSDYYLLSI
;
A
#
# COMPACT_ATOMS: atom_id res chain seq x y z
N MET A 1 -62.36 53.94 12.67
CA MET A 1 -61.83 53.27 11.46
C MET A 1 -60.32 53.42 11.49
N VAL A 2 -59.56 52.39 11.08
CA VAL A 2 -58.09 52.22 11.22
C VAL A 2 -57.67 51.74 12.62
N ARG A 3 -56.79 50.76 12.82
CA ARG A 3 -56.43 49.46 12.20
C ARG A 3 -55.35 48.88 13.15
N THR A 4 -55.44 47.59 13.41
CA THR A 4 -54.52 46.74 14.17
C THR A 4 -53.05 46.91 13.78
N LEU A 5 -52.12 46.87 14.75
CA LEU A 5 -50.76 46.38 14.51
C LEU A 5 -50.22 45.67 15.76
N VAL A 6 -50.25 44.34 15.72
CA VAL A 6 -49.50 43.45 16.61
C VAL A 6 -48.11 43.31 16.02
N ILE A 7 -47.07 43.73 16.74
CA ILE A 7 -45.68 43.49 16.35
C ILE A 7 -45.24 42.17 16.98
N LEU A 8 -45.19 41.12 16.16
CA LEU A 8 -44.54 39.86 16.47
C LEU A 8 -43.03 40.05 16.21
N VAL A 9 -42.22 40.08 17.27
CA VAL A 9 -40.75 40.04 17.13
C VAL A 9 -40.33 38.58 17.10
N ALA A 10 -40.04 38.09 15.90
CA ALA A 10 -39.28 36.86 15.70
C ALA A 10 -38.04 37.23 14.90
N TYR A 11 -36.86 37.16 15.52
CA TYR A 11 -35.62 37.08 14.75
C TYR A 11 -34.71 35.99 15.30
N LEU A 12 -34.56 35.01 14.42
CA LEU A 12 -33.74 33.81 14.44
C LEU A 12 -32.34 34.00 15.04
N LEU A 13 -31.97 33.07 15.92
CA LEU A 13 -30.59 32.68 16.18
C LEU A 13 -30.00 32.08 14.90
N LEU A 14 -29.14 32.84 14.21
CA LEU A 14 -28.23 32.31 13.20
C LEU A 14 -27.14 31.50 13.93
N ILE A 15 -27.33 30.19 14.00
CA ILE A 15 -26.25 29.26 14.29
C ILE A 15 -25.39 29.23 13.03
N ALA A 16 -24.28 29.96 13.05
CA ALA A 16 -23.23 29.84 12.05
C ALA A 16 -22.56 28.47 12.21
N GLY A 17 -23.16 27.44 11.61
CA GLY A 17 -22.48 26.17 11.39
C GLY A 17 -21.32 26.43 10.43
N CYS A 18 -20.09 26.15 10.86
CA CYS A 18 -18.95 26.07 9.97
C CYS A 18 -19.15 24.87 9.02
N SER A 19 -19.87 25.07 7.93
CA SER A 19 -19.84 24.17 6.78
C SER A 19 -18.56 24.46 6.00
N TYR A 20 -17.56 23.59 6.14
CA TYR A 20 -16.41 23.61 5.23
C TYR A 20 -16.92 23.31 3.82
N THR A 21 -16.81 24.27 2.92
CA THR A 21 -17.19 24.07 1.51
C THR A 21 -16.10 23.27 0.79
N GLU A 22 -16.46 22.49 -0.22
CA GLU A 22 -15.52 21.71 -1.04
C GLU A 22 -14.40 22.58 -1.65
N THR A 23 -14.72 23.84 -1.96
CA THR A 23 -13.77 24.87 -2.41
C THR A 23 -12.67 25.17 -1.39
N ASP A 24 -12.97 25.11 -0.08
CA ASP A 24 -11.98 25.28 0.98
C ASP A 24 -11.01 24.07 1.06
N LEU A 25 -11.53 22.84 0.97
CA LEU A 25 -10.69 21.64 1.05
C LEU A 25 -9.74 21.52 -0.15
N HIS A 26 -10.22 21.74 -1.38
CA HIS A 26 -9.36 21.75 -2.57
C HIS A 26 -8.23 22.78 -2.44
N THR A 27 -8.55 23.97 -1.93
CA THR A 27 -7.57 25.05 -1.73
C THR A 27 -6.51 24.65 -0.72
N ARG A 28 -6.91 24.03 0.41
CA ARG A 28 -5.97 23.53 1.42
C ARG A 28 -5.08 22.40 0.90
N LEU A 29 -5.64 21.45 0.13
CA LEU A 29 -4.87 20.37 -0.50
C LEU A 29 -3.83 20.93 -1.48
N LYS A 30 -4.21 21.91 -2.31
CA LYS A 30 -3.30 22.60 -3.22
C LYS A 30 -2.18 23.32 -2.47
N GLN A 31 -2.51 24.01 -1.39
CA GLN A 31 -1.50 24.70 -0.56
C GLN A 31 -0.53 23.70 0.06
N GLN A 32 -1.03 22.61 0.66
CA GLN A 32 -0.20 21.56 1.24
C GLN A 32 0.72 20.90 0.19
N PHE A 33 0.21 20.65 -1.01
CA PHE A 33 1.02 20.13 -2.13
C PHE A 33 2.18 21.07 -2.47
N ILE A 34 1.94 22.38 -2.54
CA ILE A 34 2.99 23.38 -2.81
C ILE A 34 3.98 23.47 -1.64
N ASP A 35 3.48 23.45 -0.41
CA ASP A 35 4.30 23.59 0.79
C ASP A 35 5.18 22.37 1.01
N ASN A 36 4.68 21.15 0.80
CA ASN A 36 5.48 19.92 0.91
C ASN A 36 6.59 19.89 -0.15
N PHE A 37 6.30 20.27 -1.39
CA PHE A 37 7.30 20.35 -2.46
C PHE A 37 8.49 21.21 -2.05
N LYS A 38 8.22 22.36 -1.43
CA LYS A 38 9.24 23.32 -0.99
C LYS A 38 9.92 22.86 0.29
N ARG A 39 9.14 22.49 1.31
CA ARG A 39 9.63 22.14 2.66
C ARG A 39 10.55 20.93 2.64
N HIS A 40 10.24 19.95 1.81
CA HIS A 40 10.99 18.70 1.71
C HIS A 40 11.87 18.63 0.46
N GLU A 41 11.98 19.75 -0.28
CA GLU A 41 12.80 19.86 -1.50
C GLU A 41 12.55 18.68 -2.45
N ILE A 42 11.28 18.35 -2.71
CA ILE A 42 10.94 17.12 -3.43
C ILE A 42 11.27 17.31 -4.93
N PRO A 43 12.10 16.47 -5.58
CA PRO A 43 12.41 16.62 -7.00
C PRO A 43 11.20 16.40 -7.90
N ALA A 44 10.32 15.49 -7.49
CA ALA A 44 9.13 15.06 -8.20
C ALA A 44 8.07 14.52 -7.23
N GLN A 45 6.84 15.01 -7.34
CA GLN A 45 5.69 14.49 -6.61
C GLN A 45 4.46 14.46 -7.50
N ALA A 46 3.62 13.44 -7.33
CA ALA A 46 2.29 13.38 -7.88
C ALA A 46 1.32 13.04 -6.74
N VAL A 47 0.20 13.76 -6.65
CA VAL A 47 -0.79 13.51 -5.59
C VAL A 47 -2.16 13.45 -6.23
N LEU A 48 -2.96 12.46 -5.84
CA LEU A 48 -4.35 12.32 -6.20
C LEU A 48 -5.17 11.98 -4.95
N VAL A 49 -6.22 12.77 -4.69
CA VAL A 49 -7.15 12.59 -3.59
C VAL A 49 -8.57 12.50 -4.14
N LYS A 50 -9.29 11.44 -3.76
CA LYS A 50 -10.73 11.32 -3.97
C LYS A 50 -11.48 11.30 -2.64
N HIS A 51 -12.70 11.82 -2.66
CA HIS A 51 -13.73 11.56 -1.66
C HIS A 51 -14.78 10.69 -2.33
N GLN A 52 -14.96 9.49 -1.81
CA GLN A 52 -15.63 8.40 -2.49
C GLN A 52 -15.04 8.21 -3.91
N GLN A 53 -15.87 8.37 -4.94
CA GLN A 53 -15.44 8.31 -6.34
C GLN A 53 -15.18 9.68 -6.96
N THR A 54 -15.46 10.77 -6.24
CA THR A 54 -15.32 12.14 -6.70
C THR A 54 -13.88 12.61 -6.54
N LEU A 55 -13.29 13.14 -7.62
CA LEU A 55 -11.95 13.71 -7.58
C LEU A 55 -11.96 15.05 -6.84
N LEU A 56 -11.23 15.13 -5.72
CA LEU A 56 -11.05 16.38 -4.97
C LEU A 56 -9.80 17.14 -5.39
N PHE A 57 -8.70 16.43 -5.66
CA PHE A 57 -7.43 17.04 -6.02
C PHE A 57 -6.57 16.07 -6.84
N ALA A 58 -5.96 16.58 -7.90
CA ALA A 58 -4.89 15.88 -8.59
C ALA A 58 -3.85 16.89 -9.10
N ASN A 59 -2.58 16.66 -8.79
CA ASN A 59 -1.51 17.47 -9.35
C ASN A 59 -0.19 16.70 -9.42
N ALA A 60 0.67 17.07 -10.37
CA ALA A 60 2.02 16.54 -10.52
C ALA A 60 2.99 17.71 -10.72
N LYS A 61 4.15 17.65 -10.05
CA LYS A 61 5.15 18.72 -10.11
C LYS A 61 6.55 18.16 -9.96
N GLY A 62 7.48 18.71 -10.72
CA GLY A 62 8.88 18.32 -10.73
C GLY A 62 9.28 17.69 -12.05
N SER A 63 10.42 17.02 -12.07
CA SER A 63 11.00 16.42 -13.27
C SER A 63 11.34 14.95 -13.09
N TYR A 64 11.55 14.24 -14.19
CA TYR A 64 11.85 12.79 -14.15
C TYR A 64 13.16 12.45 -13.40
N ALA A 65 14.09 13.40 -13.30
CA ALA A 65 15.34 13.29 -12.54
C ALA A 65 15.85 14.72 -12.24
N VAL A 66 16.69 14.88 -11.21
CA VAL A 66 17.21 16.20 -10.79
C VAL A 66 17.92 16.93 -11.95
N ASP A 67 18.68 16.21 -12.78
CA ASP A 67 19.41 16.77 -13.93
C ASP A 67 18.60 16.75 -15.25
N ASN A 68 17.30 16.44 -15.18
CA ASN A 68 16.43 16.32 -16.34
C ASN A 68 15.40 17.45 -16.35
N ALA A 69 15.29 18.18 -17.47
CA ALA A 69 14.33 19.27 -17.63
C ALA A 69 12.90 18.81 -17.99
N ALA A 70 12.69 17.52 -18.27
CA ALA A 70 11.38 17.00 -18.62
C ALA A 70 10.47 16.94 -17.38
N ASN A 71 9.40 17.72 -17.39
CA ASN A 71 8.41 17.75 -16.33
C ASN A 71 7.63 16.43 -16.26
N ILE A 72 7.29 16.00 -15.05
CA ILE A 72 6.38 14.89 -14.83
C ILE A 72 4.92 15.32 -15.05
N GLN A 73 4.06 14.32 -15.25
CA GLN A 73 2.61 14.44 -15.37
C GLN A 73 1.93 13.40 -14.46
N LEU A 74 0.62 13.49 -14.28
CA LEU A 74 -0.13 12.52 -13.45
C LEU A 74 0.00 11.08 -13.95
N SER A 75 0.26 10.90 -15.25
CA SER A 75 0.48 9.59 -15.87
C SER A 75 1.92 9.09 -15.78
N SER A 76 2.86 9.92 -15.30
CA SER A 76 4.27 9.53 -15.13
C SER A 76 4.38 8.36 -14.13
N VAL A 77 5.21 7.38 -14.48
CA VAL A 77 5.38 6.14 -13.72
C VAL A 77 6.46 6.31 -12.66
N PHE A 78 6.16 5.92 -11.44
CA PHE A 78 7.05 5.91 -10.28
C PHE A 78 7.29 4.46 -9.83
N PRO A 79 8.49 4.14 -9.29
CA PRO A 79 8.61 2.95 -8.45
C PRO A 79 7.73 3.11 -7.21
N ILE A 80 6.88 2.12 -6.92
CA ILE A 80 5.96 2.19 -5.78
C ILE A 80 6.43 1.37 -4.57
N PHE A 81 7.56 0.69 -4.70
CA PHE A 81 8.24 -0.03 -3.62
C PHE A 81 7.26 -0.93 -2.85
N SER A 82 7.19 -0.82 -1.52
CA SER A 82 6.36 -1.70 -0.70
C SER A 82 4.85 -1.56 -0.90
N ILE A 83 4.35 -0.57 -1.64
CA ILE A 83 2.96 -0.56 -2.09
C ILE A 83 2.64 -1.79 -2.96
N THR A 84 3.64 -2.38 -3.63
CA THR A 84 3.56 -3.69 -4.30
C THR A 84 2.84 -4.74 -3.45
N LYS A 85 3.09 -4.76 -2.13
CA LYS A 85 2.49 -5.73 -1.21
C LYS A 85 0.97 -5.68 -1.21
N LEU A 86 0.37 -4.52 -1.45
CA LEU A 86 -1.09 -4.39 -1.48
C LEU A 86 -1.70 -5.18 -2.63
N PHE A 87 -1.03 -5.26 -3.78
CA PHE A 87 -1.47 -6.11 -4.89
C PHE A 87 -1.37 -7.59 -4.50
N THR A 88 -0.27 -8.00 -3.88
CA THR A 88 -0.08 -9.36 -3.35
C THR A 88 -1.16 -9.72 -2.32
N ASN A 89 -1.46 -8.80 -1.39
CA ASN A 89 -2.48 -9.00 -0.37
C ASN A 89 -3.86 -9.14 -1.01
N THR A 90 -4.19 -8.31 -2.00
CA THR A 90 -5.46 -8.41 -2.72
C THR A 90 -5.61 -9.76 -3.42
N LEU A 91 -4.55 -10.32 -4.02
CA LEU A 91 -4.60 -11.67 -4.60
C LEU A 91 -4.89 -12.74 -3.53
N ILE A 92 -4.28 -12.61 -2.35
CA ILE A 92 -4.53 -13.51 -1.21
C ILE A 92 -5.98 -13.36 -0.70
N MET A 93 -6.51 -12.14 -0.66
CA MET A 93 -7.92 -11.88 -0.31
C MET A 93 -8.89 -12.48 -1.32
N GLN A 94 -8.62 -12.34 -2.62
CA GLN A 94 -9.43 -12.95 -3.69
C GLN A 94 -9.46 -14.47 -3.57
N LEU A 95 -8.30 -15.10 -3.39
CA LEU A 95 -8.22 -16.55 -3.26
C LEU A 95 -8.82 -17.04 -1.94
N HIS A 96 -8.82 -16.22 -0.89
CA HIS A 96 -9.55 -16.51 0.34
C HIS A 96 -11.06 -16.46 0.13
N GLU A 97 -11.57 -15.43 -0.53
CA GLU A 97 -12.99 -15.29 -0.87
C GLU A 97 -13.47 -16.46 -1.76
N GLU A 98 -12.61 -16.93 -2.67
CA GLU A 98 -12.84 -18.13 -3.48
C GLU A 98 -12.75 -19.45 -2.68
N GLY A 99 -12.43 -19.42 -1.39
CA GLY A 99 -12.26 -20.60 -0.53
C GLY A 99 -11.00 -21.42 -0.80
N LYS A 100 -10.05 -20.89 -1.59
CA LYS A 100 -8.80 -21.56 -1.96
C LYS A 100 -7.69 -21.40 -0.91
N ILE A 101 -7.71 -20.31 -0.16
CA ILE A 101 -6.74 -20.02 0.90
C ILE A 101 -7.47 -19.72 2.21
N ASP A 102 -7.08 -20.43 3.28
CA ASP A 102 -7.46 -20.09 4.65
C ASP A 102 -6.24 -19.53 5.37
N ILE A 103 -6.26 -18.22 5.64
CA ILE A 103 -5.11 -17.53 6.24
C ILE A 103 -4.85 -17.91 7.71
N THR A 104 -5.79 -18.62 8.34
CA THR A 104 -5.62 -19.15 9.69
C THR A 104 -4.81 -20.45 9.71
N LYS A 105 -4.69 -21.14 8.55
CA LYS A 105 -3.88 -22.35 8.43
C LYS A 105 -2.40 -22.01 8.37
N PRO A 106 -1.54 -22.94 8.85
CA PRO A 106 -0.11 -22.85 8.62
C PRO A 106 0.22 -22.78 7.13
N ALA A 107 1.22 -21.97 6.75
CA ALA A 107 1.65 -21.90 5.34
C ALA A 107 2.14 -23.25 4.80
N SER A 108 2.64 -24.13 5.68
CA SER A 108 3.05 -25.50 5.34
C SER A 108 1.91 -26.40 4.86
N HIS A 109 0.66 -26.02 5.11
CA HIS A 109 -0.51 -26.68 4.53
C HIS A 109 -0.49 -26.63 3.01
N TYR A 110 0.08 -25.56 2.43
CA TYR A 110 0.18 -25.34 1.00
C TYR A 110 1.61 -25.53 0.47
N LEU A 111 2.62 -25.20 1.29
CA LEU A 111 4.04 -25.21 0.91
C LEU A 111 4.82 -26.30 1.64
N THR A 112 5.20 -27.35 0.92
CA THR A 112 5.91 -28.50 1.52
C THR A 112 7.40 -28.27 1.72
N ASN A 113 7.99 -27.25 1.09
CA ASN A 113 9.42 -26.94 1.11
C ASN A 113 9.82 -25.85 2.11
N LEU A 114 8.95 -25.50 3.06
CA LEU A 114 9.29 -24.53 4.11
C LEU A 114 10.24 -25.14 5.16
N PRO A 115 11.09 -24.33 5.80
CA PRO A 115 11.83 -24.73 7.00
C PRO A 115 10.93 -25.36 8.06
N HIS A 116 11.42 -26.41 8.73
CA HIS A 116 10.63 -27.12 9.73
C HIS A 116 10.15 -26.21 10.88
N SER A 117 11.00 -25.27 11.31
CA SER A 117 10.67 -24.27 12.33
C SER A 117 9.51 -23.35 11.91
N TRP A 118 9.21 -23.24 10.61
CA TRP A 118 8.15 -22.38 10.08
C TRP A 118 6.84 -23.14 9.85
N HIS A 119 6.82 -24.47 10.02
CA HIS A 119 5.67 -25.31 9.66
C HIS A 119 4.39 -25.02 10.43
N LYS A 120 4.46 -24.36 11.59
CA LYS A 120 3.29 -24.01 12.40
C LYS A 120 2.86 -22.55 12.24
N ILE A 121 3.60 -21.75 11.48
CA ILE A 121 3.32 -20.31 11.32
C ILE A 121 2.10 -20.14 10.41
N PRO A 122 1.01 -19.52 10.89
CA PRO A 122 -0.17 -19.26 10.07
C PRO A 122 0.12 -18.23 8.98
N ILE A 123 -0.57 -18.31 7.85
CA ILE A 123 -0.39 -17.36 6.72
C ILE A 123 -0.63 -15.92 7.17
N SER A 124 -1.64 -15.69 8.01
CA SER A 124 -1.93 -14.39 8.64
C SER A 124 -0.72 -13.79 9.37
N ALA A 125 0.15 -14.61 9.99
CA ALA A 125 1.35 -14.10 10.64
C ALA A 125 2.42 -13.63 9.65
N PHE A 126 2.52 -14.25 8.47
CA PHE A 126 3.39 -13.76 7.41
C PHE A 126 2.87 -12.43 6.85
N LEU A 127 1.57 -12.34 6.54
CA LEU A 127 0.93 -11.12 6.05
C LEU A 127 1.07 -9.96 7.05
N SER A 128 0.81 -10.22 8.33
CA SER A 128 0.79 -9.19 9.39
C SER A 128 2.17 -8.88 9.99
N HIS A 129 3.25 -9.44 9.42
CA HIS A 129 4.62 -9.26 9.90
C HIS A 129 4.85 -9.73 11.35
N THR A 130 4.14 -10.78 11.77
CA THR A 130 4.23 -11.36 13.12
C THR A 130 4.83 -12.77 13.13
N SER A 131 5.38 -13.24 12.01
CA SER A 131 5.91 -14.61 11.86
C SER A 131 7.19 -14.89 12.67
N GLY A 132 8.01 -13.86 12.94
CA GLY A 132 9.33 -14.02 13.56
C GLY A 132 10.43 -14.54 12.63
N VAL A 133 10.16 -14.75 11.33
CA VAL A 133 11.19 -15.26 10.42
C VAL A 133 12.33 -14.24 10.19
N PRO A 134 13.57 -14.70 10.01
CA PRO A 134 14.71 -13.84 9.68
C PRO A 134 14.59 -13.20 8.28
N GLU A 135 15.31 -12.10 8.07
CA GLU A 135 15.37 -11.41 6.77
C GLU A 135 16.29 -12.15 5.80
N TYR A 136 15.94 -12.20 4.52
CA TYR A 136 16.67 -12.98 3.51
C TYR A 136 17.81 -12.22 2.86
N PHE A 137 17.90 -10.91 3.09
CA PHE A 137 18.90 -10.04 2.50
C PHE A 137 19.64 -9.23 3.56
N GLU A 138 20.82 -8.77 3.17
CA GLU A 138 21.62 -7.84 3.95
C GLU A 138 22.00 -6.64 3.07
N MET A 139 22.13 -5.47 3.69
CA MET A 139 22.73 -4.30 3.02
C MET A 139 24.21 -4.22 3.37
N LYS A 140 25.10 -4.34 2.38
CA LYS A 140 26.56 -4.17 2.55
C LYS A 140 27.05 -3.08 1.62
N GLN A 141 27.64 -2.02 2.17
CA GLN A 141 28.14 -0.87 1.39
C GLN A 141 27.11 -0.36 0.38
N GLU A 142 25.86 -0.15 0.85
CA GLU A 142 24.72 0.30 0.03
C GLU A 142 24.28 -0.68 -1.08
N GLN A 143 24.83 -1.89 -1.12
CA GLN A 143 24.44 -2.95 -2.05
C GLN A 143 23.63 -4.04 -1.35
N LEU A 144 22.67 -4.58 -2.09
CA LEU A 144 21.83 -5.66 -1.64
C LEU A 144 22.55 -7.00 -1.83
N VAL A 145 22.74 -7.75 -0.75
CA VAL A 145 23.25 -9.12 -0.78
C VAL A 145 22.10 -10.08 -0.59
N VAL A 146 21.84 -10.92 -1.60
CA VAL A 146 20.70 -11.83 -1.67
C VAL A 146 21.10 -13.21 -2.18
N PRO A 147 20.41 -14.28 -1.73
CA PRO A 147 20.48 -15.59 -2.39
C PRO A 147 19.94 -15.55 -3.82
N GLN A 148 20.23 -16.59 -4.60
CA GLN A 148 19.90 -16.68 -6.04
C GLN A 148 18.45 -17.06 -6.31
N SER A 149 17.76 -17.71 -5.37
CA SER A 149 16.38 -18.15 -5.52
C SER A 149 15.64 -18.22 -4.18
N VAL A 150 14.30 -18.28 -4.23
CA VAL A 150 13.45 -18.48 -3.03
C VAL A 150 13.77 -19.80 -2.34
N GLU A 151 14.05 -20.87 -3.09
CA GLU A 151 14.45 -22.17 -2.52
C GLU A 151 15.78 -22.05 -1.76
N GLN A 152 16.74 -21.31 -2.30
CA GLN A 152 18.01 -21.07 -1.61
C GLN A 152 17.80 -20.20 -0.37
N VAL A 153 16.92 -19.19 -0.41
CA VAL A 153 16.53 -18.42 0.77
C VAL A 153 16.00 -19.36 1.87
N PHE A 154 15.02 -20.20 1.56
CA PHE A 154 14.43 -21.11 2.54
C PHE A 154 15.44 -22.12 3.07
N THR A 155 16.33 -22.62 2.22
CA THR A 155 17.41 -23.54 2.63
C THR A 155 18.40 -22.87 3.58
N LEU A 156 18.86 -21.65 3.26
CA LEU A 156 19.80 -20.91 4.10
C LEU A 156 19.20 -20.52 5.44
N LEU A 157 17.94 -20.09 5.45
CA LEU A 157 17.25 -19.69 6.66
C LEU A 157 16.71 -20.88 7.48
N ALA A 158 16.83 -22.11 6.99
CA ALA A 158 16.33 -23.29 7.71
C ALA A 158 17.09 -23.58 9.01
N SER A 159 18.37 -23.19 9.10
CA SER A 159 19.19 -23.30 10.30
C SER A 159 19.09 -22.10 11.24
N GLU A 160 18.47 -21.00 10.80
CA GLU A 160 18.36 -19.79 11.58
C GLU A 160 17.16 -19.86 12.56
N PRO A 161 17.33 -19.42 13.81
CA PRO A 161 16.22 -19.37 14.76
C PRO A 161 15.21 -18.30 14.34
N LEU A 162 13.95 -18.49 14.75
CA LEU A 162 13.00 -17.39 14.72
C LEU A 162 13.49 -16.27 15.65
N LEU A 163 13.34 -15.03 15.19
CA LEU A 163 13.71 -13.83 15.94
C LEU A 163 12.82 -13.63 17.18
N PHE A 164 11.59 -14.13 17.11
CA PHE A 164 10.62 -14.18 18.19
C PHE A 164 9.54 -15.23 17.86
N PRO A 165 8.80 -15.76 18.84
CA PRO A 165 7.71 -16.68 18.56
C PRO A 165 6.60 -16.02 17.74
N PRO A 166 5.96 -16.74 16.79
CA PRO A 166 4.91 -16.15 15.95
C PRO A 166 3.79 -15.50 16.77
N ASN A 167 3.25 -14.37 16.30
CA ASN A 167 2.19 -13.58 16.96
C ASN A 167 2.56 -12.93 18.30
N THR A 168 3.82 -12.98 18.74
CA THR A 168 4.23 -12.27 19.98
C THR A 168 4.71 -10.84 19.74
N GLN A 169 5.19 -10.54 18.53
CA GLN A 169 5.73 -9.24 18.15
C GLN A 169 5.44 -8.96 16.67
N THR A 170 5.56 -7.69 16.27
CA THR A 170 5.52 -7.28 14.86
C THR A 170 6.90 -6.81 14.43
N ARG A 171 7.41 -7.37 13.33
CA ARG A 171 8.63 -6.91 12.67
C ARG A 171 8.48 -6.99 11.16
N TYR A 172 8.59 -5.83 10.52
CA TYR A 172 8.56 -5.72 9.07
C TYR A 172 9.76 -6.46 8.45
N THR A 173 9.48 -7.52 7.69
CA THR A 173 10.45 -8.50 7.16
C THR A 173 10.01 -8.93 5.76
N GLN A 174 10.89 -8.84 4.77
CA GLN A 174 10.57 -9.14 3.36
C GLN A 174 10.49 -10.64 3.07
N THR A 175 11.22 -11.48 3.81
CA THR A 175 11.08 -12.96 3.76
C THR A 175 9.63 -13.42 3.88
N ASN A 176 8.80 -12.72 4.66
CA ASN A 176 7.37 -13.04 4.75
C ASN A 176 6.68 -13.05 3.39
N TYR A 177 6.98 -12.07 2.55
CA TYR A 177 6.35 -11.96 1.26
C TYR A 177 6.92 -12.93 0.23
N LEU A 178 8.13 -13.47 0.44
CA LEU A 178 8.61 -14.61 -0.36
C LEU A 178 7.78 -15.87 -0.08
N VAL A 179 7.39 -16.09 1.18
CA VAL A 179 6.46 -17.18 1.55
C VAL A 179 5.08 -16.94 0.93
N VAL A 180 4.54 -15.72 1.03
CA VAL A 180 3.23 -15.36 0.44
C VAL A 180 3.25 -15.51 -1.09
N GLY A 181 4.32 -15.08 -1.75
CA GLY A 181 4.52 -15.24 -3.19
C GLY A 181 4.53 -16.72 -3.61
N ALA A 182 5.37 -17.53 -2.96
CA ALA A 182 5.43 -18.96 -3.22
C ALA A 182 4.07 -19.65 -3.00
N LEU A 183 3.30 -19.20 -1.99
CA LEU A 183 1.96 -19.71 -1.72
C LEU A 183 0.98 -19.37 -2.84
N LEU A 184 0.98 -18.14 -3.36
CA LEU A 184 0.17 -17.74 -4.52
C LEU A 184 0.45 -18.63 -5.73
N GLU A 185 1.72 -18.78 -6.10
CA GLU A 185 2.12 -19.57 -7.27
C GLU A 185 1.79 -21.05 -7.07
N THR A 186 1.98 -21.58 -5.86
CA THR A 186 1.70 -22.98 -5.55
C THR A 186 0.22 -23.30 -5.62
N VAL A 187 -0.64 -22.43 -5.10
CA VAL A 187 -2.10 -22.61 -5.09
C VAL A 187 -2.70 -22.41 -6.48
N THR A 188 -2.21 -21.43 -7.23
CA THR A 188 -2.78 -21.05 -8.54
C THR A 188 -2.11 -21.75 -9.72
N LYS A 189 -0.93 -22.36 -9.53
CA LYS A 189 -0.08 -22.90 -10.61
C LYS A 189 0.24 -21.87 -11.70
N THR A 190 0.25 -20.59 -11.34
CA THR A 190 0.47 -19.45 -12.23
C THR A 190 1.63 -18.62 -11.68
N ASP A 191 2.51 -18.14 -12.55
CA ASP A 191 3.57 -17.19 -12.19
C ASP A 191 2.96 -15.92 -11.59
N TYR A 192 3.59 -15.35 -10.56
CA TYR A 192 3.06 -14.20 -9.84
C TYR A 192 2.80 -12.98 -10.75
N GLN A 193 3.72 -12.67 -11.68
CA GLN A 193 3.60 -11.52 -12.57
C GLN A 193 2.39 -11.69 -13.50
N GLN A 194 2.16 -12.90 -13.99
CA GLN A 194 0.98 -13.25 -14.77
C GLN A 194 -0.29 -13.19 -13.92
N LEU A 195 -0.24 -13.68 -12.68
CA LEU A 195 -1.39 -13.71 -11.78
C LEU A 195 -1.89 -12.30 -11.45
N VAL A 196 -0.99 -11.37 -11.09
CA VAL A 196 -1.36 -9.97 -10.82
C VAL A 196 -1.89 -9.28 -12.08
N HIS A 197 -1.33 -9.62 -13.25
CA HIS A 197 -1.82 -9.09 -14.51
C HIS A 197 -3.27 -9.48 -14.77
N GLN A 198 -3.56 -10.79 -14.73
CA GLN A 198 -4.88 -11.34 -15.05
C GLN A 198 -5.97 -10.96 -14.04
N ARG A 199 -5.62 -10.85 -12.76
CA ARG A 199 -6.61 -10.66 -11.69
C ARG A 199 -6.81 -9.22 -11.24
N ILE A 200 -5.86 -8.33 -11.56
CA ILE A 200 -5.92 -6.93 -11.09
C ILE A 200 -5.66 -5.95 -12.24
N ILE A 201 -4.54 -6.07 -12.95
CA ILE A 201 -4.13 -5.05 -13.94
C ILE A 201 -5.08 -5.00 -15.13
N GLU A 202 -5.37 -6.15 -15.75
CA GLU A 202 -6.21 -6.24 -16.94
C GLU A 202 -7.68 -5.91 -16.63
N PRO A 203 -8.33 -6.49 -15.59
CA PRO A 203 -9.72 -6.16 -15.27
C PRO A 203 -9.95 -4.67 -14.94
N LEU A 204 -8.98 -4.03 -14.29
CA LEU A 204 -9.06 -2.61 -13.94
C LEU A 204 -8.45 -1.69 -15.00
N ASN A 205 -7.92 -2.24 -16.11
CA ASN A 205 -7.23 -1.47 -17.14
C ASN A 205 -6.16 -0.51 -16.58
N LEU A 206 -5.27 -1.04 -15.73
CA LEU A 206 -4.16 -0.27 -15.11
C LEU A 206 -3.01 -0.10 -16.12
N THR A 207 -3.20 0.78 -17.10
CA THR A 207 -2.34 0.91 -18.28
C THR A 207 -0.91 1.37 -17.99
N HIS A 208 -0.63 1.91 -16.81
CA HIS A 208 0.69 2.38 -16.36
C HIS A 208 1.24 1.59 -15.18
N THR A 209 0.58 0.51 -14.78
CA THR A 209 1.03 -0.36 -13.69
C THR A 209 1.74 -1.58 -14.25
N ARG A 210 2.98 -1.82 -13.80
CA ARG A 210 3.82 -2.93 -14.24
C ARG A 210 4.56 -3.53 -13.05
N PHE A 211 4.94 -4.79 -13.18
CA PHE A 211 5.70 -5.55 -12.19
C PHE A 211 6.97 -6.06 -12.86
N GLY A 212 8.10 -5.89 -12.20
CA GLY A 212 9.41 -6.17 -12.77
C GLY A 212 9.99 -4.92 -13.43
N ARG A 213 11.24 -4.58 -13.10
CA ARG A 213 11.95 -3.46 -13.72
C ARG A 213 12.10 -3.61 -15.24
N GLU A 214 12.22 -4.84 -15.73
CA GLU A 214 12.30 -5.16 -17.15
C GLU A 214 11.13 -4.63 -17.96
N GLU A 215 9.94 -4.56 -17.36
CA GLU A 215 8.71 -4.09 -18.00
C GLU A 215 8.66 -2.57 -18.17
N VAL A 216 9.51 -1.83 -17.45
CA VAL A 216 9.55 -0.37 -17.48
C VAL A 216 10.84 0.19 -18.08
N ASN A 217 11.79 -0.66 -18.50
CA ASN A 217 13.07 -0.22 -19.06
C ASN A 217 12.94 0.66 -20.31
N ASN A 218 11.88 0.50 -21.10
CA ASN A 218 11.60 1.31 -22.29
C ASN A 218 10.70 2.53 -22.02
N GLN A 219 10.27 2.71 -20.77
CA GLN A 219 9.42 3.83 -20.34
C GLN A 219 10.26 4.84 -19.56
N LYS A 220 9.91 6.12 -19.67
CA LYS A 220 10.44 7.13 -18.75
C LYS A 220 9.82 6.90 -17.38
N THR A 221 10.57 6.34 -16.44
CA THR A 221 10.23 6.25 -15.02
C THR A 221 10.84 7.41 -14.26
N VAL A 222 10.15 7.89 -13.23
CA VAL A 222 10.65 8.94 -12.34
C VAL A 222 11.71 8.33 -11.43
N ALA A 223 12.89 8.96 -11.38
CA ALA A 223 13.96 8.54 -10.50
C ALA A 223 13.59 8.79 -9.03
N ALA A 224 13.85 7.79 -8.19
CA ALA A 224 13.64 7.88 -6.75
C ALA A 224 14.88 8.46 -6.06
N TYR A 225 14.69 9.40 -5.15
CA TYR A 225 15.77 10.04 -4.40
C TYR A 225 15.49 10.05 -2.91
N LEU A 226 16.47 9.65 -2.12
CA LEU A 226 16.51 9.81 -0.66
C LEU A 226 17.26 11.09 -0.29
N PRO A 227 16.99 11.69 0.88
CA PRO A 227 17.77 12.82 1.38
C PRO A 227 19.25 12.46 1.56
N ASN A 228 20.16 13.34 1.11
CA ASN A 228 21.61 13.19 1.31
C ASN A 228 22.19 14.47 1.91
N SER A 229 22.93 14.36 3.01
CA SER A 229 23.56 15.50 3.69
C SER A 229 24.68 16.16 2.90
N GLN A 230 25.24 15.51 1.87
CA GLN A 230 26.35 16.02 1.06
C GLN A 230 25.91 16.59 -0.30
N SER A 231 24.93 15.96 -0.96
CA SER A 231 24.49 16.31 -2.33
C SER A 231 23.02 16.75 -2.41
N GLY A 232 22.30 16.83 -1.28
CA GLY A 232 20.85 17.04 -1.21
C GLY A 232 20.06 15.77 -1.55
N TYR A 233 20.46 15.05 -2.61
CA TYR A 233 19.77 13.85 -3.11
C TYR A 233 20.72 12.66 -3.29
N LEU A 234 20.30 11.48 -2.83
CA LEU A 234 20.91 10.18 -3.11
C LEU A 234 19.92 9.37 -3.95
N GLN A 235 20.27 9.02 -5.18
CA GLN A 235 19.39 8.21 -6.01
C GLN A 235 19.22 6.80 -5.41
N ASN A 236 17.98 6.41 -5.13
CA ASN A 236 17.65 5.08 -4.65
C ASN A 236 17.63 4.10 -5.82
N ASN A 237 18.74 3.39 -6.00
CA ASN A 237 18.95 2.40 -7.06
C ASN A 237 19.00 0.97 -6.53
N ILE A 238 18.41 0.69 -5.36
CA ILE A 238 18.37 -0.67 -4.81
C ILE A 238 17.61 -1.57 -5.79
N GLN A 239 18.24 -2.71 -6.14
CA GLN A 239 17.67 -3.69 -7.07
C GLN A 239 17.45 -4.98 -6.32
N PHE A 240 16.19 -5.34 -6.14
CA PHE A 240 15.82 -6.64 -5.65
C PHE A 240 15.92 -7.69 -6.77
N PRO A 241 16.20 -8.96 -6.45
CA PRO A 241 16.21 -10.03 -7.44
C PRO A 241 14.80 -10.25 -8.00
N ARG A 242 14.68 -10.77 -9.23
CA ARG A 242 13.38 -10.96 -9.91
C ARG A 242 12.35 -11.74 -9.07
N TYR A 243 12.79 -12.73 -8.30
CA TYR A 243 11.90 -13.52 -7.44
C TYR A 243 11.27 -12.73 -6.27
N ALA A 244 11.75 -11.50 -6.00
CA ALA A 244 11.24 -10.61 -4.97
C ALA A 244 10.17 -9.61 -5.49
N ILE A 245 9.71 -9.80 -6.73
CA ILE A 245 8.67 -9.01 -7.41
C ILE A 245 7.38 -8.83 -6.60
N VAL A 246 7.14 -9.73 -5.65
CA VAL A 246 5.95 -9.79 -4.77
C VAL A 246 5.89 -8.73 -3.68
N HIS A 247 6.99 -8.02 -3.40
CA HIS A 247 7.06 -7.14 -2.23
C HIS A 247 7.61 -5.73 -2.50
N SER A 248 8.34 -5.49 -3.60
CA SER A 248 8.98 -4.19 -3.84
C SER A 248 9.11 -3.73 -5.29
N ASP A 249 8.84 -4.58 -6.29
CA ASP A 249 9.23 -4.31 -7.69
C ASP A 249 8.03 -4.03 -8.60
N ALA A 250 7.08 -3.23 -8.11
CA ALA A 250 6.02 -2.66 -8.94
C ALA A 250 6.29 -1.19 -9.24
N TYR A 251 5.75 -0.76 -10.37
CA TYR A 251 5.80 0.60 -10.88
C TYR A 251 4.39 1.00 -11.27
N SER A 252 3.96 2.20 -10.92
CA SER A 252 2.61 2.67 -11.19
C SER A 252 2.57 4.20 -11.21
N ASN A 253 1.39 4.78 -11.38
CA ASN A 253 1.15 6.21 -11.23
C ASN A 253 -0.05 6.44 -10.31
N VAL A 254 -0.27 7.70 -9.91
CA VAL A 254 -1.35 8.04 -8.98
C VAL A 254 -2.75 7.76 -9.55
N GLN A 255 -2.92 7.74 -10.87
CA GLN A 255 -4.22 7.48 -11.51
C GLN A 255 -4.60 5.99 -11.42
N ASP A 256 -3.66 5.10 -11.72
CA ASP A 256 -3.86 3.65 -11.62
C ASP A 256 -3.96 3.21 -10.16
N LEU A 257 -3.11 3.74 -9.28
CA LEU A 257 -3.23 3.49 -7.83
C LEU A 257 -4.61 3.94 -7.33
N SER A 258 -5.08 5.13 -7.71
CA SER A 258 -6.42 5.58 -7.33
C SER A 258 -7.52 4.66 -7.85
N ARG A 259 -7.39 4.13 -9.07
CA ARG A 259 -8.34 3.16 -9.62
C ARG A 259 -8.32 1.84 -8.86
N PHE A 260 -7.14 1.32 -8.52
CA PHE A 260 -6.99 0.14 -7.67
C PHE A 260 -7.67 0.33 -6.29
N LEU A 261 -7.43 1.47 -5.62
CA LEU A 261 -8.09 1.77 -4.35
C LEU A 261 -9.61 1.93 -4.49
N SER A 262 -10.06 2.54 -5.59
CA SER A 262 -11.50 2.70 -5.89
C SER A 262 -12.16 1.33 -6.06
N ALA A 263 -11.55 0.43 -6.82
CA ALA A 263 -12.07 -0.91 -7.09
C ALA A 263 -12.16 -1.78 -5.82
N LEU A 264 -11.24 -1.61 -4.86
CA LEU A 264 -11.37 -2.22 -3.54
C LEU A 264 -12.63 -1.70 -2.84
N MET A 265 -12.79 -0.38 -2.73
CA MET A 265 -13.90 0.21 -1.99
C MET A 265 -15.28 -0.04 -2.63
N GLU A 266 -15.35 -0.22 -3.94
CA GLU A 266 -16.57 -0.61 -4.65
C GLU A 266 -16.84 -2.12 -4.60
N GLY A 267 -15.93 -2.91 -4.03
CA GLY A 267 -16.08 -4.36 -3.92
C GLY A 267 -15.84 -5.11 -5.23
N GLU A 268 -15.19 -4.48 -6.22
CA GLU A 268 -14.92 -5.07 -7.54
C GLU A 268 -13.79 -6.11 -7.49
N LEU A 269 -12.80 -5.90 -6.62
CA LEU A 269 -11.68 -6.83 -6.44
C LEU A 269 -11.95 -7.92 -5.40
N VAL A 270 -12.65 -7.55 -4.32
CA VAL A 270 -13.03 -8.41 -3.18
C VAL A 270 -14.21 -7.78 -2.47
N SER A 271 -15.14 -8.57 -1.92
CA SER A 271 -16.33 -8.01 -1.29
C SER A 271 -16.00 -7.14 -0.06
N ARG A 272 -16.87 -6.18 0.23
CA ARG A 272 -16.77 -5.34 1.44
C ARG A 272 -16.81 -6.16 2.74
N SER A 273 -17.44 -7.34 2.72
CA SER A 273 -17.41 -8.25 3.88
C SER A 273 -15.99 -8.73 4.14
N VAL A 274 -15.30 -9.20 3.10
CA VAL A 274 -13.89 -9.62 3.21
C VAL A 274 -13.01 -8.44 3.62
N LEU A 275 -13.21 -7.25 3.05
CA LEU A 275 -12.48 -6.04 3.48
C LEU A 275 -12.69 -5.74 4.97
N SER A 276 -13.95 -5.77 5.43
CA SER A 276 -14.31 -5.53 6.83
C SER A 276 -13.60 -6.51 7.76
N ASP A 277 -13.56 -7.79 7.40
CA ASP A 277 -12.94 -8.83 8.23
C ASP A 277 -11.41 -8.75 8.21
N TRP A 278 -10.82 -8.42 7.05
CA TRP A 278 -9.38 -8.40 6.85
C TRP A 278 -8.70 -7.13 7.33
N TRP A 279 -9.39 -5.99 7.25
CA TRP A 279 -8.89 -4.69 7.72
C TRP A 279 -9.14 -4.48 9.22
N GLN A 280 -8.83 -5.53 9.99
CA GLN A 280 -8.74 -5.49 11.45
C GLN A 280 -7.28 -5.72 11.84
N PRO A 281 -6.74 -4.92 12.77
CA PRO A 281 -5.36 -5.05 13.19
C PRO A 281 -5.13 -6.44 13.82
N HIS A 282 -4.04 -7.09 13.45
CA HIS A 282 -3.79 -8.48 13.81
C HIS A 282 -3.50 -8.60 15.32
N PRO A 283 -4.21 -9.47 16.07
CA PRO A 283 -4.00 -9.62 17.50
C PRO A 283 -2.64 -10.26 17.80
N LEU A 284 -1.98 -9.78 18.84
CA LEU A 284 -0.76 -10.36 19.40
C LEU A 284 -1.09 -11.11 20.70
N GLU A 285 -0.21 -12.02 21.12
CA GLU A 285 -0.43 -12.85 22.32
C GLU A 285 -0.49 -12.05 23.63
N ASN A 286 0.00 -10.81 23.64
CA ASN A 286 0.02 -9.92 24.80
C ASN A 286 -1.19 -8.97 24.86
N ASP A 287 -2.29 -9.31 24.20
CA ASP A 287 -3.52 -8.50 24.06
C ASP A 287 -3.34 -7.14 23.36
N SER A 288 -2.16 -6.85 22.82
CA SER A 288 -1.94 -5.73 21.90
C SER A 288 -2.20 -6.15 20.46
N THR A 289 -2.11 -5.21 19.52
CA THR A 289 -2.31 -5.48 18.10
C THR A 289 -1.12 -5.04 17.27
N SER A 290 -0.83 -5.78 16.21
CA SER A 290 0.07 -5.35 15.14
C SER A 290 -0.46 -4.05 14.52
N TYR A 291 0.47 -3.21 14.05
CA TYR A 291 0.13 -2.07 13.19
C TYR A 291 -0.19 -2.51 11.75
N PHE A 292 -0.21 -3.82 11.47
CA PHE A 292 -0.72 -4.41 10.24
C PHE A 292 -2.05 -5.14 10.47
N ALA A 293 -2.93 -5.02 9.48
CA ALA A 293 -4.17 -5.76 9.29
C ALA A 293 -4.04 -6.64 8.04
N ASN A 294 -3.57 -7.88 8.21
CA ASN A 294 -3.35 -8.85 7.13
C ASN A 294 -2.58 -8.27 5.93
N GLY A 295 -1.45 -7.59 6.22
CA GLY A 295 -0.57 -6.99 5.22
C GLY A 295 -0.87 -5.53 4.87
N TRP A 296 -1.94 -4.95 5.40
CA TRP A 296 -2.25 -3.52 5.26
C TRP A 296 -1.79 -2.77 6.51
N GLU A 297 -1.02 -1.69 6.36
CA GLU A 297 -0.75 -0.79 7.49
C GLU A 297 -2.08 -0.23 7.98
N PHE A 298 -2.32 -0.30 9.28
CA PHE A 298 -3.58 0.06 9.91
C PHE A 298 -3.40 1.24 10.89
N GLY A 299 -4.41 2.09 10.96
CA GLY A 299 -4.48 3.19 11.92
C GLY A 299 -5.91 3.66 12.17
N ASN A 300 -6.07 4.48 13.20
CA ASN A 300 -7.34 5.12 13.54
C ASN A 300 -7.12 6.63 13.69
N THR A 301 -8.09 7.42 13.24
CA THR A 301 -8.13 8.88 13.43
C THR A 301 -9.55 9.28 13.82
N GLY A 302 -9.81 9.37 15.12
CA GLY A 302 -11.18 9.51 15.63
C GLY A 302 -12.06 8.33 15.21
N ASP A 303 -13.24 8.62 14.66
CA ASP A 303 -14.18 7.60 14.18
C ASP A 303 -13.85 7.05 12.78
N TRP A 304 -12.66 7.35 12.26
CA TRP A 304 -12.20 6.89 10.95
C TRP A 304 -11.10 5.85 11.12
N LYS A 305 -11.16 4.81 10.29
CA LYS A 305 -10.09 3.83 10.11
C LYS A 305 -9.23 4.24 8.93
N THR A 306 -7.97 3.84 8.95
CA THR A 306 -7.03 4.03 7.84
C THR A 306 -6.34 2.73 7.50
N VAL A 307 -6.34 2.37 6.22
CA VAL A 307 -5.52 1.27 5.70
C VAL A 307 -4.68 1.72 4.51
N GLY A 308 -3.55 1.06 4.28
CA GLY A 308 -2.74 1.30 3.09
C GLY A 308 -1.33 0.74 3.25
N HIS A 309 -0.36 1.36 2.58
CA HIS A 309 1.05 1.03 2.76
C HIS A 309 1.94 2.19 2.31
N ASP A 310 3.08 2.37 2.96
CA ASP A 310 4.15 3.24 2.46
C ASP A 310 5.12 2.48 1.56
N GLY A 311 5.73 3.17 0.60
CA GLY A 311 6.71 2.60 -0.32
C GLY A 311 8.05 3.31 -0.21
N GLY A 312 9.07 2.62 0.32
CA GLY A 312 10.46 3.09 0.27
C GLY A 312 10.72 4.44 0.96
N ALA A 313 9.82 4.86 1.86
CA ALA A 313 9.75 6.21 2.45
C ALA A 313 9.51 7.35 1.44
N LEU A 314 9.04 7.04 0.23
CA LEU A 314 8.90 7.98 -0.89
C LEU A 314 7.47 8.05 -1.45
N SER A 315 6.72 6.95 -1.40
CA SER A 315 5.36 6.87 -1.89
C SER A 315 4.40 6.42 -0.79
N ARG A 316 3.12 6.75 -0.94
CA ARG A 316 2.08 6.38 0.03
C ARG A 316 0.73 6.23 -0.64
N VAL A 317 0.03 5.14 -0.31
CA VAL A 317 -1.41 5.04 -0.53
C VAL A 317 -2.15 4.86 0.78
N ARG A 318 -3.31 5.51 0.90
CA ARG A 318 -4.20 5.36 2.06
C ARG A 318 -5.66 5.36 1.61
N ILE A 319 -6.44 4.52 2.27
CA ILE A 319 -7.89 4.57 2.32
C ILE A 319 -8.25 5.00 3.73
N VAL A 320 -8.93 6.12 3.87
CA VAL A 320 -9.49 6.60 5.15
C VAL A 320 -10.99 6.39 5.09
N PHE A 321 -11.57 5.59 5.96
CA PHE A 321 -12.96 5.14 5.81
C PHE A 321 -13.70 5.07 7.14
N LYS A 322 -15.03 5.26 7.09
CA LYS A 322 -15.93 4.93 8.19
C LYS A 322 -16.03 3.42 8.34
N PRO A 323 -16.15 2.87 9.57
CA PRO A 323 -16.19 1.41 9.77
C PRO A 323 -17.29 0.67 9.00
N ASP A 324 -18.38 1.35 8.63
CA ASP A 324 -19.50 0.82 7.84
C ASP A 324 -19.35 1.07 6.32
N PHE A 325 -18.21 1.61 5.88
CA PHE A 325 -17.92 2.01 4.51
C PHE A 325 -18.88 3.05 3.92
N SER A 326 -19.67 3.75 4.75
CA SER A 326 -20.61 4.79 4.30
C SER A 326 -19.91 6.02 3.70
N ASP A 327 -18.69 6.28 4.15
CA ASP A 327 -17.87 7.40 3.69
C ASP A 327 -16.38 7.02 3.69
N TYR A 328 -15.64 7.52 2.70
CA TYR A 328 -14.22 7.24 2.55
C TYR A 328 -13.46 8.24 1.67
N TYR A 329 -12.16 8.37 1.90
CA TYR A 329 -11.20 9.11 1.09
C TYR A 329 -10.12 8.16 0.57
N LEU A 330 -9.71 8.38 -0.67
CA LEU A 330 -8.63 7.63 -1.32
C LEU A 330 -7.47 8.58 -1.59
N LEU A 331 -6.28 8.22 -1.13
CA LEU A 331 -5.07 9.03 -1.28
C LEU A 331 -4.01 8.20 -2.01
N SER A 332 -3.43 8.79 -3.05
CA SER A 332 -2.27 8.26 -3.78
C SER A 332 -1.22 9.36 -3.90
N ILE A 333 -0.04 9.16 -3.31
CA ILE A 333 1.01 10.17 -3.08
C ILE A 333 2.36 9.60 -3.50
#